data_AF-A0A0A2LZD0-F1
#
_entry.id   AF-A0A0A2LZD0-F1
#
_cell.length_a   1.000
_cell.length_b   1.000
_cell.length_c   1.000
_cell.angle_alpha   90.00
_cell.angle_beta   90.00
_cell.angle_gamma   90.00
#
_symmetry.space_group_name_H-M   'P 1'
#
loop_
_entity.id
_entity.type
_entity.pdbx_description
1 polymer ?
#
loop_
_entity_poly.entity_id
_entity_poly.type
_entity_poly.pdbx_seq_one_letter_code
_entity_poly.pdbx_strand_id
1 'polypeptide(L)'
;MSKEIVFSAYKFNLLPYENKNLSFNFEGEDPDFTLKKDRNKVFSSILLSLSTHKSDKNMFKLVDSEKELYLFKISNKKNAHIVDDNFEKTTIQSNPYVYIVVDNDPKSQFIFISEAAEIFKTVNSTKNILLAVFRRHLQLEILNIEITEVFDKKDFWKLAKDNENKINYINIEVKKPNPFDKPKTMYEGFQNFAGKTNAYKSNILLRAPEKGILKGINPKNKDLVSLVEQSSESGGDIKIKIVNIRKQISTNSSVKKVKINESDLDKNGDKLFNMYMETFRV
;
A
#
# COMPACT_ATOMS: atom_id res chain seq x y z
N MET A 1 -22.87 20.16 -8.14
CA MET A 1 -22.46 19.27 -7.03
C MET A 1 -21.08 18.74 -7.36
N SER A 2 -20.09 18.89 -6.47
CA SER A 2 -18.77 18.29 -6.67
C SER A 2 -18.88 16.78 -6.50
N LYS A 3 -18.27 16.01 -7.41
CA LYS A 3 -18.22 14.55 -7.31
C LYS A 3 -17.21 14.16 -6.24
N GLU A 4 -17.61 13.34 -5.27
CA GLU A 4 -16.66 12.76 -4.30
C GLU A 4 -15.95 11.55 -4.93
N ILE A 5 -14.64 11.48 -4.72
CA ILE A 5 -13.77 10.37 -5.10
C ILE A 5 -13.26 9.72 -3.82
N VAL A 6 -13.42 8.40 -3.74
CA VAL A 6 -12.92 7.59 -2.62
C VAL A 6 -11.55 7.04 -3.00
N PHE A 7 -10.57 7.13 -2.11
CA PHE A 7 -9.23 6.57 -2.27
C PHE A 7 -8.99 5.47 -1.25
N SER A 8 -8.44 4.35 -1.70
CA SER A 8 -7.90 3.30 -0.85
C SER A 8 -6.39 3.52 -0.63
N ALA A 9 -5.95 3.44 0.63
CA ALA A 9 -4.57 3.69 1.03
C ALA A 9 -3.74 2.40 1.08
N TYR A 10 -2.53 2.48 0.53
CA TYR A 10 -1.54 1.42 0.52
C TYR A 10 -0.20 1.95 1.00
N LYS A 11 0.54 1.18 1.78
CA LYS A 11 1.94 1.45 2.12
C LYS A 11 2.80 0.81 1.03
N PHE A 12 3.93 1.44 0.69
CA PHE A 12 4.93 0.78 -0.15
C PHE A 12 6.30 0.77 0.50
N ASN A 13 7.10 -0.24 0.14
CA ASN A 13 8.48 -0.37 0.57
C ASN A 13 9.38 -0.60 -0.64
N LEU A 14 10.50 0.13 -0.68
CA LEU A 14 11.55 -0.02 -1.68
C LEU A 14 12.64 -0.96 -1.14
N LEU A 15 12.76 -2.13 -1.75
CA LEU A 15 13.64 -3.22 -1.33
C LEU A 15 14.79 -3.36 -2.32
N PRO A 16 15.99 -3.76 -1.87
CA PRO A 16 17.04 -4.13 -2.80
C PRO A 16 16.59 -5.37 -3.60
N TYR A 17 16.89 -5.39 -4.89
CA TYR A 17 16.65 -6.54 -5.76
C TYR A 17 17.92 -7.38 -5.85
N GLU A 18 17.99 -8.48 -5.12
CA GLU A 18 19.10 -9.42 -5.24
C GLU A 18 19.01 -10.16 -6.57
N ASN A 19 19.89 -9.82 -7.51
CA ASN A 19 20.13 -10.61 -8.71
C ASN A 19 21.45 -11.35 -8.55
N LYS A 20 21.40 -12.69 -8.46
CA LYS A 20 22.58 -13.56 -8.30
C LYS A 20 23.62 -13.41 -9.43
N ASN A 21 23.22 -12.83 -10.56
CA ASN A 21 24.11 -12.62 -11.71
C ASN A 21 24.74 -11.21 -11.76
N LEU A 22 24.38 -10.30 -10.85
CA LEU A 22 24.88 -8.91 -10.78
C LEU A 22 25.79 -8.67 -9.58
N SER A 23 26.25 -9.72 -8.89
CA SER A 23 27.30 -9.62 -7.87
C SER A 23 28.65 -9.35 -8.54
N PHE A 24 28.79 -8.19 -9.18
CA PHE A 24 30.07 -7.64 -9.61
C PHE A 24 30.62 -6.78 -8.48
N ASN A 25 31.83 -7.15 -8.06
CA ASN A 25 32.76 -6.48 -7.13
C ASN A 25 32.44 -5.01 -6.84
N PHE A 26 31.87 -4.73 -5.68
CA PHE A 26 32.06 -3.45 -5.00
C PHE A 26 33.04 -3.70 -3.86
N GLU A 27 34.32 -3.45 -4.12
CA GLU A 27 35.30 -3.27 -3.05
C GLU A 27 35.09 -1.90 -2.41
N GLY A 28 34.74 -1.86 -1.12
CA GLY A 28 34.96 -0.68 -0.27
C GLY A 28 33.79 -0.17 0.56
N GLU A 29 32.54 -0.39 0.16
CA GLU A 29 31.36 0.01 0.96
C GLU A 29 30.27 -1.08 0.90
N ASP A 30 29.58 -1.31 2.02
CA ASP A 30 28.40 -2.18 2.05
C ASP A 30 27.38 -1.66 1.01
N PRO A 31 27.10 -2.39 -0.08
CA PRO A 31 26.18 -1.97 -1.12
C PRO A 31 24.80 -1.60 -0.55
N ASP A 32 24.44 -2.21 0.58
CA ASP A 32 23.18 -1.98 1.26
C ASP A 32 23.13 -0.60 1.96
N PHE A 33 24.25 0.09 2.23
CA PHE A 33 24.28 1.42 2.85
C PHE A 33 24.08 2.56 1.82
N THR A 34 24.80 2.53 0.71
CA THR A 34 24.73 3.56 -0.34
C THR A 34 23.41 3.47 -1.11
N LEU A 35 22.93 2.24 -1.38
CA LEU A 35 21.58 2.02 -1.93
C LEU A 35 20.46 2.42 -0.96
N LYS A 36 20.65 2.44 0.36
CA LYS A 36 19.58 2.81 1.33
C LYS A 36 19.24 4.30 1.32
N LYS A 37 20.21 5.20 1.14
CA LYS A 37 19.98 6.65 1.25
C LYS A 37 19.34 7.29 0.02
N ASP A 38 19.41 6.64 -1.15
CA ASP A 38 18.95 7.24 -2.41
C ASP A 38 17.75 6.51 -3.07
N ARG A 39 17.15 5.47 -2.45
CA ARG A 39 16.02 4.71 -3.04
C ARG A 39 14.85 5.59 -3.44
N ASN A 40 14.46 6.50 -2.55
CA ASN A 40 13.36 7.43 -2.83
C ASN A 40 13.74 8.39 -3.96
N LYS A 41 14.99 8.88 -4.04
CA LYS A 41 15.41 9.73 -5.17
C LYS A 41 15.38 8.98 -6.50
N VAL A 42 15.87 7.73 -6.52
CA VAL A 42 15.78 6.86 -7.70
C VAL A 42 14.31 6.66 -8.09
N PHE A 43 13.44 6.39 -7.12
CA PHE A 43 12.02 6.23 -7.40
C PHE A 43 11.36 7.53 -7.87
N SER A 44 11.75 8.70 -7.34
CA SER A 44 11.31 10.02 -7.83
C SER A 44 11.68 10.22 -9.30
N SER A 45 12.93 9.92 -9.69
CA SER A 45 13.36 9.97 -11.09
C SER A 45 12.53 9.04 -11.98
N ILE A 46 12.22 7.83 -11.51
CA ILE A 46 11.33 6.89 -12.22
C ILE A 46 9.93 7.48 -12.35
N LEU A 47 9.33 8.00 -11.28
CA LEU A 47 7.99 8.59 -11.29
C LEU A 47 7.88 9.76 -12.27
N LEU A 48 8.88 10.63 -12.32
CA LEU A 48 8.96 11.73 -13.29
C LEU A 48 9.12 11.22 -14.73
N SER A 49 9.92 10.16 -14.94
CA SER A 49 10.11 9.55 -16.27
C SER A 49 8.82 8.88 -16.81
N LEU A 50 7.89 8.51 -15.93
CA LEU A 50 6.59 7.93 -16.29
C LEU A 50 5.58 8.97 -16.80
N SER A 51 5.97 10.24 -16.94
CA SER A 51 5.11 11.36 -17.37
C SER A 51 4.27 11.07 -18.62
N THR A 52 4.79 10.27 -19.57
CA THR A 52 4.05 9.77 -20.72
C THR A 52 4.29 8.29 -21.03
N HIS A 53 4.31 7.42 -20.01
CA HIS A 53 4.45 5.99 -20.26
C HIS A 53 3.17 5.40 -20.86
N LYS A 54 3.25 4.99 -22.13
CA LYS A 54 2.18 4.29 -22.84
C LYS A 54 2.58 2.84 -23.06
N SER A 55 1.72 1.93 -22.60
CA SER A 55 1.72 0.54 -23.04
C SER A 55 0.53 0.27 -23.95
N ASP A 56 0.51 -0.91 -24.57
CA ASP A 56 -0.61 -1.33 -25.41
C ASP A 56 -1.94 -1.38 -24.65
N LYS A 57 -1.91 -1.64 -23.33
CA LYS A 57 -3.11 -1.80 -22.49
C LYS A 57 -3.43 -0.61 -21.59
N ASN A 58 -2.42 0.06 -21.04
CA ASN A 58 -2.61 1.13 -20.05
C ASN A 58 -1.81 2.39 -20.43
N MET A 59 -2.40 3.57 -20.20
CA MET A 59 -1.72 4.85 -20.27
C MET A 59 -1.49 5.37 -18.86
N PHE A 60 -0.24 5.66 -18.52
CA PHE A 60 0.14 6.40 -17.32
C PHE A 60 0.44 7.84 -17.73
N LYS A 61 -0.17 8.78 -17.04
CA LYS A 61 0.10 10.21 -17.23
C LYS A 61 0.31 10.87 -15.88
N LEU A 62 1.46 11.52 -15.71
CA LEU A 62 1.69 12.44 -14.60
C LEU A 62 0.83 13.69 -14.83
N VAL A 63 -0.03 14.01 -13.87
CA VAL A 63 -0.92 15.18 -13.88
C VAL A 63 -0.24 16.35 -13.20
N ASP A 64 0.35 16.08 -12.02
CA ASP A 64 1.02 17.09 -11.21
C ASP A 64 2.05 16.41 -10.30
N SER A 65 3.02 17.19 -9.84
CA SER A 65 3.99 16.77 -8.82
C SER A 65 4.45 17.96 -8.00
N GLU A 66 4.43 17.81 -6.67
CA GLU A 66 4.94 18.82 -5.75
C GLU A 66 5.75 18.12 -4.64
N LYS A 67 7.01 18.54 -4.45
CA LYS A 67 7.94 17.91 -3.50
C LYS A 67 8.06 16.39 -3.77
N GLU A 68 7.64 15.55 -2.83
CA GLU A 68 7.65 14.09 -2.95
C GLU A 68 6.25 13.51 -3.25
N LEU A 69 5.28 14.35 -3.61
CA LEU A 69 3.94 13.94 -3.99
C LEU A 69 3.77 13.94 -5.51
N TYR A 70 3.21 12.86 -6.04
CA TYR A 70 3.00 12.67 -7.48
C TYR A 70 1.57 12.24 -7.75
N LEU A 71 0.86 12.97 -8.61
CA LEU A 71 -0.49 12.65 -9.04
C LEU A 71 -0.46 12.06 -10.45
N PHE A 72 -0.95 10.84 -10.62
CA PHE A 72 -1.10 10.18 -11.92
C PHE A 72 -2.56 9.92 -12.28
N LYS A 73 -2.82 9.88 -13.58
CA LYS A 73 -3.98 9.21 -14.17
C LYS A 73 -3.51 7.90 -14.81
N ILE A 74 -4.18 6.80 -14.48
CA ILE A 74 -4.01 5.51 -15.16
C ILE A 74 -5.29 5.19 -15.91
N SER A 75 -5.21 5.07 -17.23
CA SER A 75 -6.33 4.60 -18.04
C SER A 75 -6.24 3.11 -18.35
N ASN A 76 -7.40 2.48 -18.48
CA ASN A 76 -7.54 1.15 -19.08
C ASN A 76 -8.18 1.32 -20.47
N LYS A 77 -7.42 1.04 -21.53
CA LYS A 77 -7.94 1.18 -22.90
C LYS A 77 -9.08 0.18 -23.11
N LYS A 78 -10.27 0.67 -23.44
CA LYS A 78 -11.45 -0.15 -23.77
C LYS A 78 -12.10 0.35 -25.05
N ASN A 79 -12.78 -0.55 -25.74
CA ASN A 79 -13.68 -0.18 -26.82
C ASN A 79 -15.08 0.03 -26.23
N ALA A 80 -15.71 1.15 -26.55
CA ALA A 80 -17.09 1.43 -26.20
C ALA A 80 -17.96 1.27 -27.45
N HIS A 81 -19.06 0.55 -27.31
CA HIS A 81 -20.05 0.39 -28.36
C HIS A 81 -21.16 1.42 -28.14
N ILE A 82 -21.32 2.32 -29.10
CA ILE A 82 -22.38 3.31 -29.11
C ILE A 82 -23.38 2.87 -30.17
N VAL A 83 -24.66 2.86 -29.79
CA VAL A 83 -25.78 2.72 -30.72
C VAL A 83 -26.29 4.14 -30.95
N ASP A 84 -26.29 4.60 -32.20
CA ASP A 84 -26.81 5.92 -32.53
C ASP A 84 -28.35 5.92 -32.71
N ASP A 85 -28.93 7.09 -32.99
CA ASP A 85 -30.37 7.25 -33.18
C ASP A 85 -30.92 6.50 -34.41
N ASN A 86 -30.03 6.06 -35.32
CA ASN A 86 -30.35 5.19 -36.46
C ASN A 86 -30.17 3.70 -36.13
N PHE A 87 -29.91 3.37 -34.86
CA PHE A 87 -29.60 2.02 -34.36
C PHE A 87 -28.32 1.41 -34.95
N GLU A 88 -27.42 2.22 -35.51
CA GLU A 88 -26.13 1.76 -36.01
C GLU A 88 -25.13 1.62 -34.87
N LYS A 89 -24.38 0.50 -34.87
CA LYS A 89 -23.35 0.22 -33.87
C LYS A 89 -22.02 0.80 -34.32
N THR A 90 -21.56 1.83 -33.63
CA THR A 90 -20.20 2.36 -33.78
C THR A 90 -19.33 1.94 -32.61
N THR A 91 -18.07 1.66 -32.88
CA THR A 91 -17.08 1.35 -31.84
C THR A 91 -16.12 2.51 -31.73
N ILE A 92 -16.09 3.15 -30.56
CA ILE A 92 -15.14 4.23 -30.26
C ILE A 92 -14.13 3.77 -29.21
N GLN A 93 -12.92 4.30 -29.28
CA GLN A 93 -11.92 4.07 -28.24
C GLN A 93 -12.24 4.92 -27.01
N SER A 94 -12.38 4.27 -25.86
CA SER A 94 -12.59 4.91 -24.56
C SER A 94 -11.40 4.67 -23.64
N ASN A 95 -10.99 5.71 -22.92
CA ASN A 95 -9.84 5.67 -21.99
C ASN A 95 -10.27 6.11 -20.58
N PRO A 96 -11.19 5.39 -19.93
CA PRO A 96 -11.57 5.70 -18.55
C PRO A 96 -10.34 5.55 -17.64
N TYR A 97 -10.21 6.43 -16.65
CA TYR A 97 -9.02 6.52 -15.81
C TYR A 97 -9.31 6.56 -14.30
N VAL A 98 -8.32 6.18 -13.52
CA VAL A 98 -8.27 6.35 -12.05
C VAL A 98 -7.16 7.30 -11.66
N TYR A 99 -7.36 8.01 -10.55
CA TYR A 99 -6.34 8.83 -9.91
C TYR A 99 -5.47 7.98 -8.99
N ILE A 100 -4.16 8.16 -9.10
CA ILE A 100 -3.17 7.60 -8.19
C ILE A 100 -2.39 8.74 -7.58
N VAL A 101 -2.24 8.73 -6.26
CA VAL A 101 -1.34 9.64 -5.55
C VAL A 101 -0.20 8.81 -4.97
N VAL A 102 1.04 9.18 -5.27
CA VAL A 102 2.24 8.57 -4.68
C VAL A 102 2.88 9.60 -3.77
N ASP A 103 2.95 9.29 -2.48
CA ASP A 103 3.75 10.00 -1.49
C ASP A 103 5.08 9.27 -1.32
N ASN A 104 6.13 9.80 -1.93
CA ASN A 104 7.46 9.23 -1.93
C ASN A 104 8.37 9.76 -0.83
N ASP A 105 7.84 10.47 0.16
CA ASP A 105 8.68 10.88 1.28
C ASP A 105 9.18 9.63 2.04
N PRO A 106 10.50 9.54 2.31
CA PRO A 106 11.10 8.39 3.00
C PRO A 106 10.46 8.05 4.35
N LYS A 107 9.84 9.03 5.03
CA LYS A 107 9.21 8.83 6.34
C LYS A 107 7.81 8.22 6.26
N SER A 108 7.17 8.21 5.09
CA SER A 108 5.76 7.86 4.98
C SER A 108 5.42 6.85 3.89
N GLN A 109 5.86 7.05 2.64
CA GLN A 109 5.74 6.06 1.56
C GLN A 109 4.34 5.45 1.36
N PHE A 110 3.37 6.26 0.92
CA PHE A 110 2.01 5.80 0.62
C PHE A 110 1.66 5.87 -0.87
N ILE A 111 0.76 5.00 -1.29
CA ILE A 111 0.07 5.05 -2.57
C ILE A 111 -1.43 5.07 -2.30
N PHE A 112 -2.11 6.09 -2.83
CA PHE A 112 -3.57 6.20 -2.77
C PHE A 112 -4.15 5.91 -4.15
N ILE A 113 -5.10 4.99 -4.21
CA ILE A 113 -5.73 4.57 -5.46
C ILE A 113 -7.21 4.93 -5.39
N SER A 114 -7.68 5.77 -6.32
CA SER A 114 -9.11 6.11 -6.38
C SER A 114 -9.95 4.89 -6.78
N GLU A 115 -11.06 4.70 -6.09
CA GLU A 115 -12.08 3.72 -6.43
C GLU A 115 -12.85 4.18 -7.65
N ALA A 116 -12.77 3.42 -8.74
CA ALA A 116 -13.64 3.59 -9.89
C ALA A 116 -14.05 2.21 -10.39
N ALA A 117 -15.07 1.64 -9.75
CA ALA A 117 -15.58 0.30 -10.06
C ALA A 117 -16.04 0.18 -11.54
N GLU A 118 -16.48 1.28 -12.13
CA GLU A 118 -16.87 1.36 -13.55
C GLU A 118 -15.68 1.21 -14.51
N ILE A 119 -14.47 1.47 -14.02
CA ILE A 119 -13.24 1.57 -14.82
C ILE A 119 -12.39 0.31 -14.61
N PHE A 120 -12.17 -0.08 -13.36
CA PHE A 120 -11.47 -1.31 -12.96
C PHE A 120 -12.37 -2.17 -12.07
N LYS A 121 -12.39 -3.49 -12.29
CA LYS A 121 -13.21 -4.44 -11.52
C LYS A 121 -12.98 -4.33 -10.01
N THR A 122 -11.73 -4.08 -9.60
CA THR A 122 -11.33 -3.90 -8.20
C THR A 122 -10.14 -2.95 -8.12
N VAL A 123 -9.98 -2.26 -6.98
CA VAL A 123 -8.78 -1.45 -6.68
C VAL A 123 -7.50 -2.31 -6.74
N ASN A 124 -7.60 -3.59 -6.37
CA ASN A 124 -6.49 -4.54 -6.45
C ASN A 124 -6.01 -4.81 -7.87
N SER A 125 -6.88 -4.70 -8.88
CA SER A 125 -6.46 -4.75 -10.28
C SER A 125 -5.54 -3.58 -10.62
N THR A 126 -5.88 -2.38 -10.16
CA THR A 126 -5.04 -1.17 -10.33
C THR A 126 -3.72 -1.30 -9.57
N LYS A 127 -3.73 -1.79 -8.32
CA LYS A 127 -2.51 -2.11 -7.55
C LYS A 127 -1.56 -3.04 -8.32
N ASN A 128 -2.10 -4.09 -8.92
CA ASN A 128 -1.28 -5.05 -9.68
C ASN A 128 -0.69 -4.43 -10.95
N ILE A 129 -1.40 -3.51 -11.60
CA ILE A 129 -0.88 -2.73 -12.73
C ILE A 129 0.27 -1.83 -12.28
N LEU A 130 0.09 -1.10 -11.18
CA LEU A 130 1.13 -0.27 -10.57
C LEU A 130 2.39 -1.08 -10.25
N LEU A 131 2.23 -2.23 -9.59
CA LEU A 131 3.34 -3.13 -9.28
C LEU A 131 4.09 -3.55 -10.55
N ALA A 132 3.37 -3.93 -11.61
CA ALA A 132 3.99 -4.36 -12.86
C ALA A 132 4.78 -3.23 -13.54
N VAL A 133 4.23 -2.01 -13.54
CA VAL A 133 4.89 -0.83 -14.13
C VAL A 133 6.12 -0.45 -13.30
N PHE A 134 5.97 -0.23 -12.00
CA PHE A 134 7.07 0.21 -11.15
C PHE A 134 8.20 -0.82 -11.09
N ARG A 135 7.90 -2.12 -10.98
CA ARG A 135 8.94 -3.16 -10.95
C ARG A 135 9.79 -3.18 -12.21
N ARG A 136 9.19 -2.98 -13.38
CA ARG A 136 9.93 -2.97 -14.65
C ARG A 136 11.04 -1.90 -14.65
N HIS A 137 10.75 -0.73 -14.11
CA HIS A 137 11.71 0.37 -14.03
C HIS A 137 12.67 0.22 -12.84
N LEU A 138 12.16 -0.17 -11.68
CA LEU A 138 12.97 -0.32 -10.46
C LEU A 138 14.00 -1.45 -10.57
N GLN A 139 13.68 -2.54 -11.28
CA GLN A 139 14.62 -3.66 -11.43
C GLN A 139 15.89 -3.29 -12.20
N LEU A 140 15.81 -2.31 -13.12
CA LEU A 140 16.98 -1.77 -13.81
C LEU A 140 17.93 -1.06 -12.84
N GLU A 141 17.39 -0.54 -11.75
CA GLU A 141 18.10 0.18 -10.68
C GLU A 141 18.38 -0.73 -9.47
N ILE A 142 18.28 -2.06 -9.62
CA ILE A 142 18.50 -3.05 -8.54
C ILE A 142 17.55 -2.79 -7.34
N LEU A 143 16.34 -2.29 -7.63
CA LEU A 143 15.28 -2.07 -6.66
C LEU A 143 14.04 -2.90 -6.99
N ASN A 144 13.28 -3.18 -5.95
CA ASN A 144 11.96 -3.79 -6.03
C ASN A 144 10.99 -2.98 -5.18
N ILE A 145 9.70 -3.11 -5.48
CA ILE A 145 8.63 -2.50 -4.70
C ILE A 145 7.65 -3.56 -4.21
N GLU A 146 7.28 -3.43 -2.94
CA GLU A 146 6.12 -4.07 -2.35
C GLU A 146 5.06 -3.00 -2.08
N ILE A 147 3.80 -3.30 -2.39
CA ILE A 147 2.64 -2.44 -2.09
C ILE A 147 1.67 -3.27 -1.26
N THR A 148 1.39 -2.83 -0.04
CA THR A 148 0.48 -3.52 0.88
C THR A 148 -0.64 -2.66 1.40
N GLU A 149 -1.74 -3.34 1.71
CA GLU A 149 -2.96 -2.71 2.22
C GLU A 149 -2.70 -2.20 3.64
N VAL A 150 -3.22 -1.01 3.92
CA VAL A 150 -3.18 -0.42 5.26
C VAL A 150 -4.57 -0.58 5.84
N PHE A 151 -4.68 -1.32 6.94
CA PHE A 151 -5.95 -1.48 7.65
C PHE A 151 -6.06 -0.49 8.81
N ASP A 152 -7.28 -0.10 9.18
CA ASP A 152 -7.49 0.69 10.39
C ASP A 152 -7.44 -0.23 11.62
N LYS A 153 -6.55 0.05 12.58
CA LYS A 153 -6.48 -0.69 13.85
C LYS A 153 -7.82 -0.77 14.59
N LYS A 154 -8.72 0.20 14.40
CA LYS A 154 -10.08 0.17 14.94
C LYS A 154 -10.88 -1.02 14.44
N ASP A 155 -10.68 -1.46 13.19
CA ASP A 155 -11.37 -2.61 12.62
C ASP A 155 -10.94 -3.90 13.31
N PHE A 156 -9.63 -4.06 13.58
CA PHE A 156 -9.13 -5.17 14.38
C PHE A 156 -9.76 -5.18 15.77
N TRP A 157 -9.76 -4.03 16.47
CA TRP A 157 -10.29 -3.96 17.82
C TRP A 157 -11.81 -4.17 17.88
N LYS A 158 -12.54 -3.69 16.87
CA LYS A 158 -13.96 -3.97 16.71
C LYS A 158 -14.19 -5.47 16.50
N LEU A 159 -13.47 -6.09 15.58
CA LEU A 159 -13.56 -7.54 15.32
C LEU A 159 -13.23 -8.36 16.58
N ALA A 160 -12.22 -7.94 17.33
CA ALA A 160 -11.83 -8.59 18.58
C ALA A 160 -12.93 -8.48 19.65
N LYS A 161 -13.54 -7.29 19.80
CA LYS A 161 -14.64 -7.03 20.73
C LYS A 161 -15.90 -7.80 20.36
N ASP A 162 -16.29 -7.77 19.09
CA ASP A 162 -17.50 -8.45 18.59
C ASP A 162 -17.41 -9.99 18.75
N ASN A 163 -16.19 -10.52 18.88
CA ASN A 163 -15.90 -11.94 19.06
C ASN A 163 -15.19 -12.24 20.38
N GLU A 164 -15.43 -11.41 21.40
CA GLU A 164 -14.87 -11.61 22.73
C GLU A 164 -15.20 -13.03 23.23
N ASN A 165 -14.21 -13.67 23.85
CA ASN A 165 -14.29 -15.04 24.34
C ASN A 165 -14.57 -16.11 23.27
N LYS A 166 -14.33 -15.82 21.99
CA LYS A 166 -14.47 -16.79 20.89
C LYS A 166 -13.22 -16.90 20.01
N ILE A 167 -12.19 -16.11 20.27
CA ILE A 167 -10.95 -16.12 19.48
C ILE A 167 -10.03 -17.21 20.00
N ASN A 168 -9.60 -18.13 19.13
CA ASN A 168 -8.66 -19.20 19.50
C ASN A 168 -7.32 -19.11 18.78
N TYR A 169 -7.16 -18.15 17.88
CA TYR A 169 -5.96 -17.98 17.08
C TYR A 169 -5.87 -16.53 16.58
N ILE A 170 -4.66 -15.98 16.66
CA ILE A 170 -4.29 -14.71 16.01
C ILE A 170 -2.93 -14.91 15.34
N ASN A 171 -2.81 -14.51 14.08
CA ASN A 171 -1.53 -14.38 13.38
C ASN A 171 -1.32 -12.92 13.01
N ILE A 172 -0.29 -12.29 13.58
CA ILE A 172 0.06 -10.90 13.33
C ILE A 172 1.27 -10.87 12.42
N GLU A 173 1.09 -10.38 11.20
CA GLU A 173 2.20 -10.10 10.29
C GLU A 173 2.80 -8.74 10.63
N VAL A 174 4.10 -8.76 10.94
CA VAL A 174 4.89 -7.56 11.26
C VAL A 174 5.99 -7.43 10.21
N LYS A 175 6.13 -6.24 9.65
CA LYS A 175 7.18 -5.94 8.68
C LYS A 175 8.24 -5.04 9.30
N LYS A 176 9.47 -5.20 8.84
CA LYS A 176 10.59 -4.32 9.18
C LYS A 176 10.21 -2.91 8.73
N PRO A 177 10.15 -1.92 9.63
CA PRO A 177 9.85 -0.56 9.22
C PRO A 177 10.96 -0.06 8.30
N ASN A 178 10.62 0.89 7.43
CA ASN A 178 11.66 1.64 6.72
C ASN A 178 12.57 2.30 7.78
N PRO A 179 13.91 2.25 7.67
CA PRO A 179 14.82 2.93 8.60
C PRO A 179 14.56 4.43 8.78
N PHE A 180 13.86 5.09 7.86
CA PHE A 180 13.45 6.49 7.99
C PHE A 180 12.08 6.67 8.65
N ASP A 181 11.30 5.59 8.78
CA ASP A 181 10.03 5.56 9.49
C ASP A 181 10.32 5.39 11.00
N LYS A 182 9.81 6.32 11.80
CA LYS A 182 9.85 6.24 13.27
C LYS A 182 8.46 5.83 13.73
N PRO A 183 8.13 4.52 13.78
CA PRO A 183 6.83 4.10 14.29
C PRO A 183 6.61 4.69 15.69
N LYS A 184 5.41 5.23 15.94
CA LYS A 184 5.08 5.87 17.24
C LYS A 184 5.18 4.87 18.39
N THR A 185 5.01 3.58 18.10
CA THR A 185 5.14 2.45 19.02
C THR A 185 5.87 1.31 18.33
N MET A 186 7.05 0.93 18.82
CA MET A 186 7.82 -0.15 18.21
C MET A 186 7.99 -1.30 19.19
N TYR A 187 7.75 -2.53 18.74
CA TYR A 187 8.18 -3.70 19.47
C TYR A 187 9.70 -3.87 19.30
N GLU A 188 10.47 -3.36 20.26
CA GLU A 188 11.94 -3.32 20.25
C GLU A 188 12.59 -4.70 19.98
N GLY A 189 11.97 -5.76 20.49
CA GLY A 189 12.43 -7.15 20.27
C GLY A 189 12.46 -7.54 18.79
N PHE A 190 11.49 -7.10 18.00
CA PHE A 190 11.45 -7.38 16.57
C PHE A 190 12.48 -6.55 15.80
N GLN A 191 12.71 -5.28 16.16
CA GLN A 191 13.72 -4.46 15.47
C GLN A 191 15.10 -5.10 15.58
N ASN A 192 15.48 -5.48 16.79
CA ASN A 192 16.77 -6.09 17.07
C ASN A 192 16.91 -7.44 16.36
N PHE A 193 15.85 -8.26 16.37
CA PHE A 193 15.85 -9.54 15.69
C PHE A 193 15.93 -9.39 14.16
N ALA A 194 15.09 -8.53 13.57
CA ALA A 194 15.03 -8.28 12.14
C ALA A 194 16.31 -7.60 11.60
N GLY A 195 16.95 -6.74 12.41
CA GLY A 195 18.24 -6.16 12.12
C GLY A 195 19.35 -7.21 12.01
N LYS A 196 19.38 -8.18 12.93
CA LYS A 196 20.40 -9.24 12.99
C LYS A 196 20.21 -10.36 11.96
N THR A 197 18.98 -10.61 11.53
CA THR A 197 18.62 -11.75 10.66
C THR A 197 18.32 -11.35 9.22
N ASN A 198 18.38 -10.06 8.91
CA ASN A 198 17.87 -9.47 7.66
C ASN A 198 16.39 -9.84 7.38
N ALA A 199 15.60 -10.17 8.40
CA ALA A 199 14.19 -10.49 8.22
C ALA A 199 13.41 -9.24 7.80
N TYR A 200 12.79 -9.30 6.62
CA TYR A 200 11.91 -8.24 6.13
C TYR A 200 10.49 -8.35 6.72
N LYS A 201 10.02 -9.58 6.95
CA LYS A 201 8.65 -9.89 7.36
C LYS A 201 8.65 -11.08 8.32
N SER A 202 7.86 -10.97 9.38
CA SER A 202 7.67 -12.02 10.39
C SER A 202 6.21 -12.19 10.76
N ASN A 203 5.88 -13.37 11.30
CA ASN A 203 4.56 -13.71 11.79
C ASN A 203 4.63 -14.05 13.27
N ILE A 204 3.82 -13.38 14.10
CA ILE A 204 3.66 -13.71 15.52
C ILE A 204 2.36 -14.48 15.67
N LEU A 205 2.48 -15.74 16.08
CA LEU A 205 1.38 -16.68 16.14
C LEU A 205 0.94 -16.94 17.58
N LEU A 206 -0.29 -16.55 17.91
CA LEU A 206 -0.92 -16.86 19.18
C LEU A 206 -1.95 -17.97 18.95
N ARG A 207 -1.84 -19.06 19.71
CA ARG A 207 -2.81 -20.17 19.69
C ARG A 207 -3.30 -20.42 21.09
N ALA A 208 -4.61 -20.55 21.24
CA ALA A 208 -5.18 -21.04 22.48
C ALA A 208 -4.81 -22.52 22.70
N PRO A 209 -4.82 -23.00 23.95
CA PRO A 209 -4.79 -24.42 24.26
C PRO A 209 -5.91 -25.18 23.55
N GLU A 210 -5.83 -26.51 23.53
CA GLU A 210 -6.85 -27.35 22.89
C GLU A 210 -8.25 -27.03 23.43
N LYS A 211 -9.22 -26.79 22.53
CA LYS A 211 -10.60 -26.35 22.84
C LYS A 211 -10.70 -25.04 23.64
N GLY A 212 -9.60 -24.32 23.82
CA GLY A 212 -9.53 -23.06 24.55
C GLY A 212 -9.74 -21.82 23.69
N ILE A 213 -9.68 -20.67 24.37
CA ILE A 213 -9.70 -19.33 23.79
C ILE A 213 -8.48 -18.53 24.24
N LEU A 214 -8.08 -17.55 23.43
CA LEU A 214 -7.10 -16.55 23.83
C LEU A 214 -7.75 -15.56 24.80
N LYS A 215 -7.01 -15.20 25.85
CA LYS A 215 -7.42 -14.19 26.84
C LYS A 215 -6.63 -12.90 26.63
N GLY A 216 -7.19 -11.77 27.06
CA GLY A 216 -6.49 -10.48 27.00
C GLY A 216 -6.35 -9.92 25.58
N ILE A 217 -7.22 -10.32 24.64
CA ILE A 217 -7.30 -9.73 23.29
C ILE A 217 -8.18 -8.48 23.35
N ASN A 218 -7.65 -7.42 23.96
CA ASN A 218 -8.34 -6.14 24.10
C ASN A 218 -7.33 -4.97 24.21
N PRO A 219 -7.79 -3.71 24.06
CA PRO A 219 -6.90 -2.54 24.08
C PRO A 219 -6.16 -2.27 25.40
N LYS A 220 -6.45 -3.01 26.49
CA LYS A 220 -5.70 -2.87 27.76
C LYS A 220 -4.36 -3.63 27.73
N ASN A 221 -4.18 -4.57 26.80
CA ASN A 221 -2.95 -5.33 26.62
C ASN A 221 -1.94 -4.52 25.79
N LYS A 222 -1.01 -3.83 26.46
CA LYS A 222 -0.03 -2.93 25.83
C LYS A 222 0.90 -3.62 24.83
N ASP A 223 1.26 -4.88 25.06
CA ASP A 223 2.11 -5.64 24.14
C ASP A 223 1.37 -5.95 22.84
N LEU A 224 0.11 -6.37 22.95
CA LEU A 224 -0.74 -6.61 21.79
C LEU A 224 -1.04 -5.31 21.04
N VAL A 225 -1.27 -4.21 21.76
CA VAL A 225 -1.47 -2.88 21.16
C VAL A 225 -0.27 -2.49 20.31
N SER A 226 0.94 -2.60 20.84
CA SER A 226 2.17 -2.29 20.09
C SER A 226 2.30 -3.11 18.81
N LEU A 227 1.95 -4.41 18.86
CA LEU A 227 2.00 -5.30 17.69
C LEU A 227 0.95 -4.96 16.64
N VAL A 228 -0.28 -4.63 17.07
CA VAL A 228 -1.37 -4.24 16.18
C VAL A 228 -1.08 -2.90 15.52
N GLU A 229 -0.55 -1.95 16.27
CA GLU A 229 -0.14 -0.63 15.76
C GLU A 229 0.99 -0.78 14.75
N GLN A 230 2.03 -1.53 15.08
CA GLN A 230 3.13 -1.79 14.16
C GLN A 230 2.67 -2.51 12.88
N SER A 231 1.78 -3.50 12.98
CA SER A 231 1.22 -4.19 11.82
C SER A 231 0.40 -3.25 10.94
N SER A 232 -0.46 -2.41 11.54
CA SER A 232 -1.28 -1.42 10.83
C SER A 232 -0.43 -0.37 10.11
N GLU A 233 0.59 0.18 10.77
CA GLU A 233 1.46 1.24 10.23
C GLU A 233 2.42 0.72 9.13
N SER A 234 2.93 -0.51 9.28
CA SER A 234 3.86 -1.12 8.33
C SER A 234 3.19 -1.81 7.14
N GLY A 235 1.85 -1.77 7.04
CA GLY A 235 1.10 -2.46 5.99
C GLY A 235 1.19 -3.99 6.11
N GLY A 236 1.13 -4.51 7.34
CA GLY A 236 0.97 -5.91 7.67
C GLY A 236 -0.50 -6.36 7.63
N ASP A 237 -0.75 -7.60 8.05
CA ASP A 237 -2.06 -8.25 8.09
C ASP A 237 -2.25 -8.94 9.44
N ILE A 238 -3.47 -8.90 9.97
CA ILE A 238 -3.84 -9.64 11.16
C ILE A 238 -4.94 -10.63 10.80
N LYS A 239 -4.65 -11.92 11.01
CA LYS A 239 -5.62 -13.00 10.78
C LYS A 239 -6.14 -13.52 12.11
N ILE A 240 -7.45 -13.50 12.28
CA ILE A 240 -8.15 -14.00 13.46
C ILE A 240 -8.92 -15.28 13.08
N LYS A 241 -8.87 -16.30 13.93
CA LYS A 241 -9.80 -17.44 13.86
C LYS A 241 -10.71 -17.44 15.07
N ILE A 242 -11.99 -17.62 14.78
CA ILE A 242 -13.07 -17.70 15.76
C ILE A 242 -13.45 -19.18 15.90
N VAL A 243 -13.77 -19.60 17.12
CA VAL A 243 -14.27 -20.94 17.43
C VAL A 243 -15.48 -21.25 16.54
N ASN A 244 -15.53 -22.46 16.00
CA ASN A 244 -16.57 -22.95 15.07
C ASN A 244 -16.66 -22.22 13.72
N ILE A 245 -15.76 -21.28 13.42
CA ILE A 245 -15.62 -20.69 12.08
C ILE A 245 -14.41 -21.31 11.38
N ARG A 246 -14.65 -21.95 10.23
CA ARG A 246 -13.58 -22.63 9.45
C ARG A 246 -12.59 -21.63 8.86
N LYS A 247 -13.08 -20.49 8.35
CA LYS A 247 -12.28 -19.46 7.69
C LYS A 247 -11.59 -18.54 8.71
N GLN A 248 -10.39 -18.08 8.37
CA GLN A 248 -9.76 -16.97 9.07
C GLN A 248 -10.30 -15.65 8.51
N ILE A 249 -10.46 -14.66 9.38
CA ILE A 249 -10.83 -13.29 9.02
C ILE A 249 -9.55 -12.46 9.02
N SER A 250 -9.31 -11.71 7.93
CA SER A 250 -8.09 -10.91 7.71
C SER A 250 -8.43 -9.42 7.72
N THR A 251 -7.58 -8.62 8.35
CA THR A 251 -7.75 -7.15 8.39
C THR A 251 -7.49 -6.49 7.03
N ASN A 252 -6.75 -7.13 6.13
CA ASN A 252 -6.61 -6.66 4.74
C ASN A 252 -7.95 -6.58 3.98
N SER A 253 -9.01 -7.25 4.46
CA SER A 253 -10.33 -7.07 3.88
C SER A 253 -10.95 -5.67 4.11
N SER A 254 -10.37 -4.84 4.99
CA SER A 254 -10.81 -3.47 5.27
C SER A 254 -9.70 -2.43 5.06
N VAL A 255 -9.39 -2.16 3.79
CA VAL A 255 -8.41 -1.11 3.41
C VAL A 255 -8.88 0.27 3.90
N LYS A 256 -7.98 1.06 4.50
CA LYS A 256 -8.25 2.43 4.94
C LYS A 256 -8.65 3.30 3.75
N LYS A 257 -9.79 4.00 3.86
CA LYS A 257 -10.36 4.84 2.80
C LYS A 257 -10.37 6.32 3.15
N VAL A 258 -10.28 7.18 2.14
CA VAL A 258 -10.38 8.64 2.24
C VAL A 258 -11.28 9.18 1.15
N LYS A 259 -12.07 10.22 1.44
CA LYS A 259 -12.97 10.84 0.46
C LYS A 259 -12.51 12.27 0.16
N ILE A 260 -12.48 12.63 -1.12
CA ILE A 260 -12.03 13.95 -1.61
C ILE A 260 -12.98 14.42 -2.72
N ASN A 261 -13.25 15.73 -2.80
CA ASN A 261 -13.97 16.29 -3.94
C ASN A 261 -13.06 16.32 -5.18
N GLU A 262 -13.56 15.83 -6.32
CA GLU A 262 -12.83 15.82 -7.60
C GLU A 262 -12.33 17.22 -8.00
N SER A 263 -13.12 18.25 -7.74
CA SER A 263 -12.76 19.65 -8.02
C SER A 263 -11.53 20.16 -7.26
N ASP A 264 -11.13 19.48 -6.18
CA ASP A 264 -9.92 19.79 -5.43
C ASP A 264 -8.67 19.11 -6.01
N LEU A 265 -8.82 18.08 -6.84
CA LEU A 265 -7.72 17.40 -7.53
C LEU A 265 -7.27 18.13 -8.80
N ASP A 266 -8.18 18.85 -9.45
CA ASP A 266 -7.92 19.57 -10.70
C ASP A 266 -7.34 20.99 -10.48
N LYS A 267 -7.20 21.44 -9.23
CA LYS A 267 -6.72 22.80 -8.87
C LYS A 267 -5.40 22.74 -8.06
N ASN A 268 -4.29 22.46 -8.75
CA ASN A 268 -2.89 22.57 -8.32
C ASN A 268 -2.46 21.79 -7.04
N GLY A 269 -1.24 21.24 -7.07
CA GLY A 269 -0.64 20.34 -6.07
C GLY A 269 -0.68 20.77 -4.60
N ASP A 270 -0.76 22.08 -4.31
CA ASP A 270 -0.76 22.62 -2.93
C ASP A 270 -1.91 22.03 -2.08
N LYS A 271 -3.07 21.75 -2.68
CA LYS A 271 -4.21 21.15 -1.98
C LYS A 271 -4.05 19.65 -1.73
N LEU A 272 -3.32 18.96 -2.61
CA LEU A 272 -2.98 17.55 -2.52
C LEU A 272 -2.04 17.29 -1.33
N PHE A 273 -1.10 18.22 -1.11
CA PHE A 273 -0.26 18.25 0.08
C PHE A 273 -1.06 18.44 1.36
N ASN A 274 -1.97 19.42 1.41
CA ASN A 274 -2.81 19.67 2.60
C ASN A 274 -3.71 18.48 2.94
N MET A 275 -4.36 17.88 1.93
CA MET A 275 -5.16 16.65 2.07
C MET A 275 -4.37 15.50 2.71
N TYR A 276 -3.15 15.29 2.22
CA TYR A 276 -2.28 14.24 2.71
C TYR A 276 -1.81 14.53 4.15
N MET A 277 -1.46 15.79 4.46
CA MET A 277 -1.06 16.21 5.81
C MET A 277 -2.19 16.02 6.83
N GLU A 278 -3.43 16.38 6.49
CA GLU A 278 -4.59 16.26 7.38
C GLU A 278 -4.99 14.80 7.68
N THR A 279 -4.79 13.89 6.73
CA THR A 279 -5.39 12.54 6.80
C THR A 279 -4.41 11.43 7.18
N PHE A 280 -3.12 11.61 6.88
CA PHE A 280 -2.11 10.55 7.00
C PHE A 280 -0.85 10.92 7.78
N ARG A 281 -0.57 12.21 8.02
CA ARG A 281 0.63 12.64 8.76
C ARG A 281 0.38 13.17 10.18
N VAL A 282 -0.87 13.27 10.63
CA VAL A 282 -1.20 13.67 12.02
C VAL A 282 -0.77 12.59 13.03
#